data_AF-A0A511FG72-F1
#
_entry.id   AF-A0A511FG72-F1
#
_cell.length_a   1.000
_cell.length_b   1.000
_cell.length_c   1.000
_cell.angle_alpha   90.00
_cell.angle_beta   90.00
_cell.angle_gamma   90.00
#
_symmetry.space_group_name_H-M   'P 1'
#
loop_
_entity.id
_entity.type
_entity.pdbx_description
1 polymer ?
#
loop_
_entity_poly.entity_id
_entity_poly.type
_entity_poly.pdbx_seq_one_letter_code
_entity_poly.pdbx_strand_id
1 'polypeptide(L)'
;MTTRRAPLTRAARLALAVPLALGTAGVLGACAEAQEAASQAQSAVDSARESASEAADRLSALADSARERVESARASLDDATARLSDLDGTAQAATQDAVDQARTAIDDATTALADAKEQGSAAAQEKLESAQSALDQARTALDDASGQVDATTADALDRLAQQVQELGDQVRQTEQG
;
A
#
# COMPACT_ATOMS: atom_id res chain seq x y z
N MET A 1 -17.95 -13.61 -66.88
CA MET A 1 -16.53 -13.28 -67.05
C MET A 1 -15.91 -13.17 -65.66
N THR A 2 -15.31 -14.23 -65.09
CA THR A 2 -13.86 -14.60 -65.20
C THR A 2 -12.96 -13.44 -64.73
N THR A 3 -12.08 -13.50 -63.71
CA THR A 3 -11.24 -14.61 -63.19
C THR A 3 -10.63 -14.29 -61.80
N ARG A 4 -10.33 -15.36 -61.06
CA ARG A 4 -9.58 -15.52 -59.79
C ARG A 4 -8.20 -14.82 -59.66
N ARG A 5 -7.75 -14.57 -58.42
CA ARG A 5 -6.72 -15.37 -57.69
C ARG A 5 -6.50 -14.91 -56.22
N ALA A 6 -6.50 -15.87 -55.31
CA ALA A 6 -5.87 -15.84 -53.97
C ALA A 6 -4.44 -16.41 -54.06
N PRO A 7 -3.60 -16.26 -53.01
CA PRO A 7 -3.45 -17.29 -51.96
C PRO A 7 -3.43 -16.69 -50.53
N LEU A 8 -4.09 -17.24 -49.50
CA LEU A 8 -3.78 -18.41 -48.66
C LEU A 8 -2.39 -18.44 -48.01
N THR A 9 -2.40 -18.52 -46.66
CA THR A 9 -1.47 -19.16 -45.67
C THR A 9 -1.07 -18.16 -44.56
N ARG A 10 -1.15 -18.41 -43.24
CA ARG A 10 -1.22 -19.58 -42.32
C ARG A 10 -2.00 -19.11 -41.06
N ALA A 11 -3.02 -19.75 -40.50
CA ALA A 11 -3.10 -21.07 -39.85
C ALA A 11 -1.98 -21.33 -38.81
N ALA A 12 -2.31 -21.23 -37.52
CA ALA A 12 -2.07 -22.29 -36.53
C ALA A 12 -2.53 -21.88 -35.11
N ARG A 13 -3.70 -22.38 -34.70
CA ARG A 13 -3.90 -22.83 -33.32
C ARG A 13 -2.98 -24.03 -33.11
N LEU A 14 -2.23 -24.07 -32.01
CA LEU A 14 -1.60 -25.25 -31.40
C LEU A 14 -1.28 -24.80 -29.95
N ALA A 15 -2.12 -25.07 -28.95
CA ALA A 15 -2.31 -26.39 -28.34
C ALA A 15 -0.97 -27.15 -28.28
N LEU A 16 -0.03 -26.66 -27.46
CA LEU A 16 1.20 -27.38 -27.17
C LEU A 16 0.91 -28.45 -26.12
N ALA A 17 0.33 -29.55 -26.60
CA ALA A 17 0.48 -30.84 -25.97
C ALA A 17 1.98 -31.18 -26.00
N VAL A 18 2.59 -31.27 -24.83
CA VAL A 18 3.97 -31.74 -24.66
C VAL A 18 4.03 -33.20 -25.12
N PRO A 19 4.70 -33.52 -26.23
CA PRO A 19 4.99 -34.90 -26.55
C PRO A 19 6.20 -35.32 -25.72
N LEU A 20 5.95 -36.16 -24.72
CA LEU A 20 6.97 -37.02 -24.12
C LEU A 20 7.48 -38.00 -25.20
N ALA A 21 8.33 -37.53 -26.10
CA ALA A 21 9.08 -38.37 -27.01
C ALA A 21 10.38 -38.80 -26.32
N LEU A 22 10.33 -39.95 -25.65
CA LEU A 22 11.51 -40.70 -25.23
C LEU A 22 12.32 -41.10 -26.47
N GLY A 23 13.33 -40.31 -26.81
CA GLY A 23 14.39 -40.65 -27.76
C GLY A 23 15.65 -41.10 -27.03
N THR A 24 15.78 -42.40 -26.77
CA THR A 24 16.98 -43.02 -26.19
C THR A 24 18.08 -43.14 -27.25
N ALA A 25 18.77 -42.04 -27.56
CA ALA A 25 20.02 -42.04 -28.34
C ALA A 25 20.77 -40.71 -28.13
N GLY A 26 21.40 -40.53 -26.96
CA GLY A 26 22.18 -39.33 -26.64
C GLY A 26 22.37 -39.07 -25.14
N VAL A 27 22.59 -40.12 -24.34
CA VAL A 27 22.50 -40.06 -22.86
C VAL A 27 23.75 -39.42 -22.19
N LEU A 28 24.79 -39.05 -22.94
CA LEU A 28 26.03 -38.54 -22.35
C LEU A 28 26.22 -37.01 -22.45
N GLY A 29 25.36 -36.28 -23.17
CA GLY A 29 25.41 -34.81 -23.27
C GLY A 29 24.27 -34.07 -22.55
N ALA A 30 23.06 -34.65 -22.54
CA ALA A 30 21.87 -34.01 -21.99
C ALA A 30 21.83 -33.94 -20.44
N CYS A 31 22.62 -34.76 -19.74
CA CYS A 31 22.73 -34.62 -18.27
C CYS A 31 23.48 -33.35 -17.86
N ALA A 32 24.47 -32.89 -18.64
CA ALA A 32 25.18 -31.65 -18.33
C ALA A 32 24.27 -30.43 -18.49
N GLU A 33 23.48 -30.40 -19.57
CA GLU A 33 22.53 -29.33 -19.87
C GLU A 33 21.36 -29.33 -18.86
N ALA A 34 20.88 -30.50 -18.44
CA ALA A 34 19.89 -30.63 -17.38
C ALA A 34 20.44 -30.22 -16.00
N GLN A 35 21.72 -30.50 -15.71
CA GLN A 35 22.38 -30.09 -14.48
C GLN A 35 22.58 -28.56 -14.45
N GLU A 36 23.00 -27.95 -15.55
CA GLU A 36 23.12 -26.48 -15.70
C GLU A 36 21.77 -25.78 -15.63
N ALA A 37 20.72 -26.35 -16.24
CA ALA A 37 19.37 -25.82 -16.14
C ALA A 37 18.83 -25.93 -14.70
N ALA A 38 19.13 -27.03 -13.99
CA ALA A 38 18.77 -27.20 -12.59
C ALA A 38 19.53 -26.20 -11.70
N SER A 39 20.84 -26.01 -11.90
CA SER A 39 21.62 -25.01 -11.15
C SER A 39 21.14 -23.59 -11.40
N GLN A 40 20.82 -23.22 -12.64
CA GLN A 40 20.24 -21.91 -12.96
C GLN A 40 18.86 -21.71 -12.34
N ALA A 41 18.00 -22.74 -12.38
CA ALA A 41 16.70 -22.70 -11.72
C ALA A 41 16.84 -22.54 -10.21
N GLN A 42 17.82 -23.23 -9.60
CA GLN A 42 18.07 -23.15 -8.17
C GLN A 42 18.59 -21.76 -7.77
N SER A 43 19.56 -21.21 -8.50
CA SER A 43 20.02 -19.83 -8.29
C SER A 43 18.90 -18.81 -8.48
N ALA A 44 18.02 -18.98 -9.46
CA ALA A 44 16.87 -18.10 -9.65
C ALA A 44 15.86 -18.20 -8.49
N VAL A 45 15.64 -19.40 -7.94
CA VAL A 45 14.79 -19.62 -6.76
C VAL A 45 15.43 -19.01 -5.50
N ASP A 46 16.73 -19.16 -5.31
CA ASP A 46 17.45 -18.57 -4.18
C ASP A 46 17.42 -17.03 -4.25
N SER A 47 17.67 -16.44 -5.43
CA SER A 47 17.54 -14.99 -5.64
C SER A 47 16.11 -14.49 -5.43
N ALA A 48 15.11 -15.24 -5.89
CA ALA A 48 13.70 -14.90 -5.67
C ALA A 48 13.32 -14.98 -4.18
N ARG A 49 13.85 -15.97 -3.45
CA ARG A 49 13.64 -16.10 -2.00
C ARG A 49 14.28 -14.95 -1.23
N GLU A 50 15.52 -14.60 -1.57
CA GLU A 50 16.22 -13.49 -0.93
C GLU A 50 15.46 -12.17 -1.16
N SER A 51 15.05 -11.92 -2.41
CA SER A 51 14.23 -10.75 -2.76
C SER A 51 12.89 -10.72 -2.01
N ALA A 52 12.23 -11.88 -1.86
CA ALA A 52 10.97 -11.99 -1.13
C ALA A 52 11.15 -11.78 0.37
N SER A 53 12.25 -12.29 0.96
CA SER A 53 12.60 -12.06 2.36
C SER A 53 12.89 -10.58 2.61
N GLU A 54 13.70 -9.93 1.78
CA GLU A 54 13.97 -8.49 1.91
C GLU A 54 12.70 -7.64 1.81
N ALA A 55 11.78 -7.99 0.89
CA ALA A 55 10.49 -7.31 0.77
C ALA A 55 9.63 -7.51 2.03
N ALA A 56 9.60 -8.72 2.59
CA ALA A 56 8.88 -9.01 3.83
C ALA A 56 9.45 -8.25 5.03
N ASP A 57 10.78 -8.16 5.15
CA ASP A 57 11.45 -7.41 6.22
C ASP A 57 11.14 -5.90 6.11
N ARG A 58 11.17 -5.33 4.90
CA ARG A 58 10.79 -3.93 4.66
C ARG A 58 9.33 -3.66 5.02
N LEU A 59 8.41 -4.52 4.58
CA LEU A 59 6.99 -4.40 4.92
C LEU A 59 6.75 -4.49 6.43
N SER A 60 7.46 -5.36 7.14
CA SER A 60 7.35 -5.44 8.61
C SER A 60 7.81 -4.15 9.27
N ALA A 61 8.97 -3.61 8.88
CA ALA A 61 9.50 -2.37 9.44
C ALA A 61 8.58 -1.15 9.17
N LEU A 62 7.98 -1.08 7.99
CA LEU A 62 6.97 -0.07 7.63
C LEU A 62 5.72 -0.23 8.50
N ALA A 63 5.25 -1.46 8.73
CA ALA A 63 4.08 -1.72 9.56
C ALA A 63 4.31 -1.36 11.04
N ASP A 64 5.49 -1.65 11.59
CA ASP A 64 5.83 -1.27 12.96
C ASP A 64 5.92 0.25 13.10
N SER A 65 6.57 0.94 12.15
CA SER A 65 6.63 2.42 12.13
C SER A 65 5.26 3.04 12.00
N ALA A 66 4.41 2.51 11.11
CA ALA A 66 3.02 2.90 10.96
C ALA A 66 2.22 2.78 12.26
N ARG A 67 2.44 1.72 13.03
CA ARG A 67 1.74 1.51 14.30
C ARG A 67 2.09 2.59 15.32
N GLU A 68 3.37 2.91 15.49
CA GLU A 68 3.81 3.98 16.39
C GLU A 68 3.20 5.33 16.00
N ARG A 69 3.14 5.62 14.69
CA ARG A 69 2.52 6.84 14.16
C ARG A 69 1.02 6.91 14.45
N VAL A 70 0.28 5.81 14.23
CA VAL A 70 -1.14 5.72 14.55
C VAL A 70 -1.38 5.95 16.04
N GLU A 71 -0.58 5.33 16.91
CA GLU A 71 -0.71 5.49 18.37
C GLU A 71 -0.47 6.95 18.78
N SER A 72 0.54 7.60 18.19
CA SER A 72 0.83 9.01 18.44
C SER A 72 -0.28 9.96 17.93
N ALA A 73 -0.83 9.68 16.75
CA ALA A 73 -1.96 10.43 16.19
C ALA A 73 -3.21 10.30 17.06
N ARG A 74 -3.50 9.09 17.56
CA ARG A 74 -4.61 8.84 18.50
C ARG A 74 -4.44 9.58 19.82
N ALA A 75 -3.24 9.59 20.38
CA ALA A 75 -2.97 10.35 21.60
C ALA A 75 -3.20 11.86 21.40
N SER A 76 -2.82 12.39 20.24
CA SER A 76 -3.06 13.81 19.89
C SER A 76 -4.54 14.09 19.63
N LEU A 77 -5.28 13.13 19.06
CA LEU A 77 -6.73 13.19 18.86
C LEU A 77 -7.46 13.25 20.20
N ASP A 78 -7.05 12.43 21.17
CA ASP A 78 -7.61 12.43 22.51
C ASP A 78 -7.36 13.77 23.23
N ASP A 79 -6.15 14.36 23.12
CA ASP A 79 -5.84 15.69 23.68
C ASP A 79 -6.70 16.79 23.03
N ALA A 80 -6.83 16.78 21.70
CA ALA A 80 -7.68 17.73 20.97
C ALA A 80 -9.16 17.61 21.39
N THR A 81 -9.67 16.39 21.52
CA THR A 81 -11.04 16.09 21.98
C THR A 81 -11.29 16.57 23.41
N ALA A 82 -10.31 16.40 24.30
CA ALA A 82 -10.41 16.88 25.67
C ALA A 82 -10.54 18.40 25.72
N ARG A 83 -9.72 19.13 24.94
CA ARG A 83 -9.77 20.60 24.89
C ARG A 83 -11.03 21.14 24.20
N LEU A 84 -11.55 20.39 23.23
CA LEU A 84 -12.83 20.68 22.58
C LEU A 84 -14.02 20.70 23.53
N SER A 85 -13.97 19.90 24.59
CA SER A 85 -15.05 19.80 25.56
C SER A 85 -15.24 21.08 26.39
N ASP A 86 -14.23 21.95 26.43
CA ASP A 86 -14.24 23.23 27.13
C ASP A 86 -14.65 24.43 26.23
N LEU A 87 -14.87 24.22 24.93
CA LEU A 87 -15.33 25.25 23.99
C LEU A 87 -16.85 25.39 24.01
N ASP A 88 -17.36 26.61 23.87
CA ASP A 88 -18.80 26.89 23.71
C ASP A 88 -19.14 27.31 22.27
N GLY A 89 -20.31 26.86 21.78
CA GLY A 89 -20.98 27.43 20.61
C GLY A 89 -20.48 26.95 19.24
N THR A 90 -20.46 27.84 18.24
CA THR A 90 -20.22 27.49 16.82
C THR A 90 -18.78 27.03 16.54
N ALA A 91 -17.80 27.57 17.27
CA ALA A 91 -16.40 27.14 17.15
C ALA A 91 -16.21 25.69 17.60
N GLN A 92 -16.97 25.24 18.60
CA GLN A 92 -16.97 23.85 19.06
C GLN A 92 -17.46 22.91 17.94
N ALA A 93 -18.57 23.24 17.27
CA ALA A 93 -19.13 22.40 16.20
C ALA A 93 -18.16 22.23 15.02
N ALA A 94 -17.61 23.34 14.50
CA ALA A 94 -16.66 23.28 13.37
C ALA A 94 -15.37 22.52 13.73
N THR A 95 -14.87 22.72 14.96
CA THR A 95 -13.66 22.03 15.42
C THR A 95 -13.93 20.54 15.70
N GLN A 96 -15.12 20.21 16.19
CA GLN A 96 -15.53 18.83 16.40
C GLN A 96 -15.66 18.07 15.09
N ASP A 97 -16.25 18.67 14.05
CA ASP A 97 -16.31 18.09 12.71
C ASP A 97 -14.90 17.80 12.16
N ALA A 98 -13.93 18.70 12.38
CA ALA A 98 -12.53 18.50 11.96
C ALA A 98 -11.85 17.35 12.71
N VAL A 99 -12.07 17.25 14.02
CA VAL A 99 -11.53 16.16 14.85
C VAL A 99 -12.17 14.82 14.51
N ASP A 100 -13.48 14.78 14.23
CA ASP A 100 -14.16 13.57 13.78
C ASP A 100 -13.66 13.11 12.40
N GLN A 101 -13.42 14.04 11.46
CA GLN A 101 -12.79 13.72 10.17
C GLN A 101 -11.38 13.15 10.36
N ALA A 102 -10.56 13.74 11.23
CA ALA A 102 -9.24 13.23 11.54
C ALA A 102 -9.29 11.82 12.14
N ARG A 103 -10.24 11.57 13.04
CA ARG A 103 -10.47 10.24 13.61
C ARG A 103 -10.79 9.21 12.53
N THR A 104 -11.74 9.50 11.65
CA THR A 104 -12.10 8.60 10.54
C THR A 104 -10.90 8.35 9.62
N ALA A 105 -10.15 9.40 9.26
CA ALA A 105 -8.98 9.26 8.41
C ALA A 105 -7.87 8.39 9.04
N ILE A 106 -7.62 8.55 10.36
CA ILE A 106 -6.67 7.72 11.10
C ILE A 106 -7.13 6.25 11.14
N ASP A 107 -8.42 6.00 11.34
CA ASP A 107 -8.98 4.65 11.37
C ASP A 107 -8.91 3.98 9.98
N ASP A 108 -9.26 4.71 8.91
CA ASP A 108 -9.16 4.23 7.52
C ASP A 108 -7.70 3.91 7.15
N ALA A 109 -6.76 4.78 7.52
CA ALA A 109 -5.33 4.53 7.33
C ALA A 109 -4.86 3.29 8.09
N THR A 110 -5.32 3.10 9.32
CA THR A 110 -5.00 1.91 10.12
C THR A 110 -5.48 0.63 9.42
N THR A 111 -6.71 0.64 8.88
CA THR A 111 -7.23 -0.50 8.11
C THR A 111 -6.45 -0.72 6.82
N ALA A 112 -6.14 0.34 6.06
CA ALA A 112 -5.39 0.22 4.81
C ALA A 112 -3.97 -0.34 5.05
N LEU A 113 -3.29 0.09 6.11
CA LEU A 113 -1.97 -0.40 6.51
C LEU A 113 -2.01 -1.86 6.96
N ALA A 114 -3.07 -2.28 7.67
CA ALA A 114 -3.27 -3.69 8.04
C ALA A 114 -3.52 -4.56 6.81
N ASP A 115 -4.36 -4.09 5.87
CA ASP A 115 -4.64 -4.80 4.62
C ASP A 115 -3.39 -4.92 3.73
N ALA A 116 -2.55 -3.87 3.67
CA ALA A 116 -1.28 -3.90 2.95
C ALA A 116 -0.34 -4.99 3.47
N LYS A 117 -0.34 -5.21 4.79
CA LYS A 117 0.45 -6.27 5.43
C LYS A 117 -0.06 -7.67 5.12
N GLU A 118 -1.39 -7.87 5.05
CA GLU A 118 -2.00 -9.19 4.87
C GLU A 118 -2.13 -9.62 3.40
N GLN A 119 -2.51 -8.69 2.51
CA GLN A 119 -2.93 -8.99 1.15
C GLN A 119 -1.87 -8.64 0.09
N GLY A 120 -0.80 -7.93 0.48
CA GLY A 120 0.22 -7.41 -0.43
C GLY A 120 -0.21 -6.11 -1.13
N SER A 121 0.74 -5.44 -1.80
CA SER A 121 0.58 -4.02 -2.19
C SER A 121 -0.52 -3.75 -3.21
N ALA A 122 -0.79 -4.66 -4.16
CA ALA A 122 -1.72 -4.39 -5.27
C ALA A 122 -3.20 -4.28 -4.83
N ALA A 123 -3.65 -5.11 -3.88
CA ALA A 123 -5.02 -5.03 -3.36
C ALA A 123 -5.19 -3.93 -2.32
N ALA A 124 -4.11 -3.52 -1.67
CA ALA A 124 -4.10 -2.46 -0.68
C ALA A 124 -3.92 -1.06 -1.28
N GLN A 125 -3.48 -0.94 -2.54
CA GLN A 125 -3.14 0.32 -3.18
C GLN A 125 -4.32 1.31 -3.19
N GLU A 126 -5.49 0.91 -3.68
CA GLU A 126 -6.69 1.78 -3.67
C GLU A 126 -7.10 2.23 -2.26
N LYS A 127 -6.88 1.37 -1.25
CA LYS A 127 -7.20 1.68 0.14
C LYS A 127 -6.20 2.64 0.75
N LEU A 128 -4.91 2.47 0.46
CA LEU A 128 -3.85 3.39 0.88
C LEU A 128 -4.03 4.76 0.23
N GLU A 129 -4.36 4.81 -1.07
CA GLU A 129 -4.63 6.07 -1.78
C GLU A 129 -5.84 6.81 -1.18
N SER A 130 -6.92 6.06 -0.91
CA SER A 130 -8.12 6.60 -0.27
C SER A 130 -7.82 7.12 1.13
N ALA A 131 -7.06 6.36 1.93
CA ALA A 131 -6.62 6.77 3.26
C ALA A 131 -5.73 8.03 3.21
N GLN A 132 -4.82 8.11 2.24
CA GLN A 132 -3.96 9.27 2.06
C GLN A 132 -4.79 10.53 1.77
N SER A 133 -5.76 10.42 0.86
CA SER A 133 -6.68 11.52 0.54
C SER A 133 -7.52 11.95 1.75
N ALA A 134 -7.99 11.00 2.57
CA ALA A 134 -8.71 11.30 3.80
C ALA A 134 -7.84 12.02 4.83
N LEU A 135 -6.57 11.61 5.00
CA LEU A 135 -5.61 12.26 5.90
C LEU A 135 -5.29 13.69 5.44
N ASP A 136 -5.11 13.91 4.13
CA ASP A 136 -4.87 15.24 3.56
C ASP A 136 -6.08 16.18 3.78
N GLN A 137 -7.30 15.67 3.62
CA GLN A 137 -8.53 16.40 3.90
C GLN A 137 -8.67 16.72 5.39
N ALA A 138 -8.46 15.75 6.27
CA ALA A 138 -8.51 15.94 7.71
C ALA A 138 -7.49 16.99 8.18
N ARG A 139 -6.27 16.96 7.64
CA ARG A 139 -5.24 17.97 7.94
C ARG A 139 -5.72 19.37 7.57
N THR A 140 -6.34 19.53 6.40
CA THR A 140 -6.88 20.82 5.96
C THR A 140 -8.00 21.30 6.89
N ALA A 141 -8.92 20.41 7.27
CA ALA A 141 -9.99 20.74 8.21
C ALA A 141 -9.45 21.15 9.60
N LEU A 142 -8.38 20.51 10.08
CA LEU A 142 -7.73 20.84 11.35
C LEU A 142 -7.04 22.22 11.31
N ASP A 143 -6.39 22.56 10.19
CA ASP A 143 -5.78 23.88 9.97
C ASP A 143 -6.85 24.98 9.91
N ASP A 144 -7.94 24.73 9.20
CA ASP A 144 -9.07 25.66 9.15
C ASP A 144 -9.73 25.84 10.54
N ALA A 145 -9.82 24.78 11.34
CA ALA A 145 -10.36 24.82 12.69
C ALA A 145 -9.41 25.54 13.67
N SER A 146 -8.09 25.37 13.55
CA SER A 146 -7.10 26.03 14.42
C SER A 146 -7.17 27.55 14.29
N GLY A 147 -7.49 28.07 13.10
CA GLY A 147 -7.70 29.50 12.86
C GLY A 147 -8.96 30.09 13.51
N GLN A 148 -9.85 29.26 14.08
CA GLN A 148 -11.16 29.67 14.62
C GLN A 148 -11.28 29.55 16.14
N VAL A 149 -10.23 29.08 16.81
CA VAL A 149 -10.23 28.79 18.26
C VAL A 149 -9.15 29.58 19.00
N ASP A 150 -9.18 29.55 20.33
CA ASP A 150 -8.13 30.14 21.16
C ASP A 150 -6.77 29.43 20.98
N ALA A 151 -5.68 30.15 21.27
CA ALA A 151 -4.31 29.66 21.07
C ALA A 151 -4.05 28.28 21.67
N THR A 152 -4.54 28.00 22.88
CA THR A 152 -4.37 26.69 23.53
C THR A 152 -5.04 25.56 22.74
N THR A 153 -6.21 25.79 22.16
CA THR A 153 -6.90 24.78 21.35
C THR A 153 -6.25 24.68 19.98
N ALA A 154 -5.85 25.80 19.38
CA ALA A 154 -5.11 25.84 18.13
C ALA A 154 -3.82 25.01 18.21
N ASP A 155 -3.03 25.17 19.28
CA ASP A 155 -1.83 24.38 19.55
C ASP A 155 -2.08 22.86 19.57
N ALA A 156 -3.24 22.41 20.06
CA ALA A 156 -3.58 21.00 20.08
C ALA A 156 -4.00 20.49 18.69
N LEU A 157 -4.78 21.28 17.97
CA LEU A 157 -5.19 20.97 16.59
C LEU A 157 -3.99 20.96 15.65
N ASP A 158 -3.04 21.88 15.80
CA ASP A 158 -1.79 21.92 15.05
C ASP A 158 -0.95 20.67 15.28
N ARG A 159 -0.84 20.20 16.53
CA ARG A 159 -0.14 18.94 16.84
C ARG A 159 -0.86 17.75 16.22
N LEU A 160 -2.18 17.70 16.29
CA LEU A 160 -2.95 16.65 15.64
C LEU A 160 -2.74 16.68 14.11
N ALA A 161 -2.76 17.87 13.50
CA ALA A 161 -2.50 18.04 12.07
C ALA A 161 -1.09 17.57 11.68
N GLN A 162 -0.09 17.83 12.52
CA GLN A 162 1.26 17.31 12.34
C GLN A 162 1.28 15.78 12.40
N GLN A 163 0.63 15.15 13.39
CA GLN A 163 0.58 13.69 13.47
C GLN A 163 -0.18 13.05 12.30
N VAL A 164 -1.27 13.68 11.84
CA VAL A 164 -2.01 13.27 10.64
C VAL A 164 -1.12 13.36 9.40
N GLN A 165 -0.32 14.42 9.26
CA GLN A 165 0.63 14.57 8.16
C GLN A 165 1.71 13.48 8.20
N GLU A 166 2.33 13.25 9.36
CA GLU A 166 3.34 12.21 9.53
C GLU A 166 2.78 10.82 9.22
N LEU A 167 1.54 10.54 9.61
CA LEU A 167 0.84 9.30 9.25
C LEU A 167 0.59 9.22 7.74
N GLY A 168 0.18 10.32 7.10
CA GLY A 168 0.00 10.37 5.64
C GLY A 168 1.30 10.11 4.88
N ASP A 169 2.42 10.68 5.33
CA ASP A 169 3.75 10.43 4.75
C ASP A 169 4.19 8.97 4.96
N GLN A 170 3.77 8.33 6.05
CA GLN A 170 4.00 6.91 6.30
C GLN A 170 3.15 6.01 5.40
N VAL A 171 1.86 6.34 5.21
CA VAL A 171 0.99 5.66 4.24
C VAL A 171 1.59 5.73 2.84
N ARG A 172 2.04 6.91 2.42
CA ARG A 172 2.67 7.11 1.10
C ARG A 172 3.96 6.34 0.92
N GLN A 173 4.74 6.15 1.98
CA GLN A 173 5.93 5.29 1.94
C GLN A 173 5.55 3.82 1.78
N THR A 174 4.49 3.37 2.45
CA THR A 174 3.99 2.00 2.31
C THR A 174 3.47 1.71 0.90
N GLU A 175 2.85 2.69 0.23
CA GLU A 175 2.40 2.56 -1.17
C GLU A 175 3.54 2.36 -2.18
N GLN A 176 4.73 2.87 -1.85
CA GLN A 176 5.92 2.81 -2.71
C GLN A 176 6.83 1.60 -2.41
N GLY A 177 6.53 0.86 -1.34
CA GLY A 177 7.34 -0.24 -0.80
C GLY A 177 7.04 -1.61 -1.38
#